data_AF-A0A3S5DN56-F1
#
_entry.id   AF-A0A3S5DN56-F1
#
_cell.length_a   1.000
_cell.length_b   1.000
_cell.length_c   1.000
_cell.angle_alpha   90.00
_cell.angle_beta   90.00
_cell.angle_gamma   90.00
#
_symmetry.space_group_name_H-M   'P 1'
#
loop_
_entity.id
_entity.type
_entity.pdbx_description
1 polymer ?
#
loop_
_entity_poly.entity_id
_entity_poly.type
_entity_poly.pdbx_seq_one_letter_code
_entity_poly.pdbx_strand_id
1 'polypeptide(L)'
;MALAYALRERGVQPGDSVAVALPRSVFLTLALHGIVEAGAAWLPLDTGYPDDRLRMMLEDAQPKLLITTQAQLARFHDIPGMEYLCYSQPLTGQ
;
A
#
# COMPACT_ATOMS: atom_id res chain seq x y z
N MET A 1 -3.57 -14.98 -1.07
CA MET A 1 -4.14 -15.31 -2.39
C MET A 1 -4.92 -14.14 -3.00
N ALA A 2 -6.12 -13.79 -2.53
CA ALA A 2 -6.93 -12.71 -3.16
C ALA A 2 -6.21 -11.36 -3.26
N LEU A 3 -5.50 -10.93 -2.21
CA LEU A 3 -4.78 -9.65 -2.25
C LEU A 3 -3.57 -9.67 -3.20
N ALA A 4 -2.76 -10.73 -3.20
CA ALA A 4 -1.61 -10.83 -4.11
C ALA A 4 -2.05 -10.80 -5.58
N TYR A 5 -3.14 -11.49 -5.89
CA TYR A 5 -3.77 -11.43 -7.20
C TYR A 5 -4.25 -10.01 -7.54
N ALA A 6 -4.97 -9.35 -6.63
CA ALA A 6 -5.43 -7.97 -6.79
C ALA A 6 -4.28 -6.96 -6.97
N LEU A 7 -3.12 -7.20 -6.34
CA LEU A 7 -1.90 -6.39 -6.53
C LEU A 7 -1.33 -6.60 -7.94
N ARG A 8 -1.26 -7.85 -8.41
CA ARG A 8 -0.78 -8.18 -9.76
C ARG A 8 -1.68 -7.63 -10.87
N GLU A 9 -3.00 -7.65 -10.67
CA GLU A 9 -3.95 -7.02 -11.61
C GLU A 9 -3.75 -5.50 -11.73
N ARG A 10 -3.21 -4.87 -10.68
CA ARG A 10 -2.80 -3.46 -10.66
C ARG A 10 -1.36 -3.24 -11.13
N GLY A 11 -0.76 -4.27 -11.72
CA GLY A 11 0.56 -4.20 -12.32
C GLY A 11 1.72 -4.26 -11.34
N VAL A 12 1.51 -4.67 -10.08
CA VAL A 12 2.62 -5.01 -9.18
C VAL A 12 3.33 -6.26 -9.68
N GLN A 13 4.63 -6.17 -9.87
CA GLN A 13 5.51 -7.24 -10.35
C GLN A 13 6.52 -7.65 -9.27
N PRO A 14 7.11 -8.86 -9.37
CA PRO A 14 8.21 -9.24 -8.50
C PRO A 14 9.37 -8.24 -8.56
N GLY A 15 9.84 -7.78 -7.41
CA GLY A 15 10.87 -6.76 -7.28
C GLY A 15 10.35 -5.32 -7.12
N ASP A 16 9.08 -5.06 -7.39
CA ASP A 16 8.46 -3.76 -7.09
C ASP A 16 8.35 -3.53 -5.58
N SER A 17 8.17 -2.27 -5.19
CA SER A 17 7.82 -1.87 -3.84
C SER A 17 6.35 -1.44 -3.74
N VAL A 18 5.70 -1.78 -2.63
CA VAL A 18 4.32 -1.38 -2.30
C VAL A 18 4.34 -0.64 -0.96
N ALA A 19 3.92 0.63 -0.95
CA ALA A 19 3.81 1.38 0.29
C ALA A 19 2.57 0.96 1.09
N VAL A 20 2.69 1.00 2.42
CA VAL A 20 1.62 0.60 3.33
C VAL A 20 1.46 1.64 4.43
N ALA A 21 0.33 2.36 4.39
CA ALA A 21 -0.13 3.29 5.42
C ALA A 21 -1.43 2.74 6.03
N LEU A 22 -1.30 1.74 6.90
CA LEU A 22 -2.43 1.10 7.58
C LEU A 22 -2.24 1.15 9.10
N PRO A 23 -3.31 1.34 9.90
CA PRO A 23 -3.22 1.20 11.34
C PRO A 23 -2.95 -0.26 11.73
N ARG A 24 -2.36 -0.46 12.93
CA ARG A 24 -2.11 -1.79 13.49
C ARG A 24 -3.42 -2.57 13.59
N SER A 25 -3.53 -3.64 12.80
CA SER A 25 -4.71 -4.48 12.68
C SER A 25 -4.35 -5.80 11.98
N VAL A 26 -5.29 -6.74 11.91
CA VAL A 26 -5.12 -7.96 11.10
C VAL A 26 -4.93 -7.64 9.62
N PHE A 27 -5.47 -6.52 9.15
CA PHE A 27 -5.37 -6.09 7.76
C PHE A 27 -3.96 -5.67 7.37
N LEU A 28 -3.21 -5.09 8.31
CA LEU A 28 -1.78 -4.85 8.11
C LEU A 28 -1.07 -6.18 7.83
N THR A 29 -1.26 -7.20 8.67
CA THR A 29 -0.62 -8.52 8.47
C THR A 29 -1.03 -9.14 7.13
N LEU A 30 -2.31 -9.08 6.75
CA LEU A 30 -2.78 -9.56 5.46
C LEU A 30 -2.19 -8.79 4.28
N ALA A 31 -2.03 -7.48 4.42
CA ALA A 31 -1.39 -6.62 3.42
C ALA A 31 0.07 -7.03 3.19
N LEU A 32 0.85 -7.14 4.27
CA LEU A 32 2.25 -7.55 4.19
C LEU A 32 2.40 -8.94 3.57
N HIS A 33 1.54 -9.89 3.95
CA HIS A 33 1.55 -11.24 3.37
C HIS A 33 1.21 -11.21 1.87
N GLY A 34 0.17 -10.46 1.46
CA GLY A 34 -0.22 -10.34 0.06
C GLY A 34 0.87 -9.68 -0.81
N ILE A 35 1.61 -8.71 -0.26
CA ILE A 35 2.74 -8.06 -0.94
C ILE A 35 3.88 -9.06 -1.18
N VAL A 36 4.29 -9.81 -0.15
CA VAL A 36 5.35 -10.81 -0.29
C VAL A 36 4.93 -11.94 -1.24
N GLU A 37 3.68 -12.38 -1.15
CA GLU A 37 3.12 -13.39 -2.04
C GLU A 37 3.05 -12.89 -3.50
N ALA A 38 2.87 -11.59 -3.73
CA ALA A 38 2.98 -10.99 -5.06
C ALA A 38 4.43 -10.93 -5.58
N GLY A 39 5.43 -11.14 -4.72
CA GLY A 39 6.85 -11.05 -5.03
C GLY A 39 7.44 -9.65 -4.83
N ALA A 40 6.68 -8.75 -4.20
CA ALA A 40 7.06 -7.36 -3.98
C ALA A 40 7.60 -7.14 -2.55
N ALA A 41 8.33 -6.04 -2.37
CA ALA A 41 8.75 -5.55 -1.06
C ALA A 41 7.70 -4.57 -0.51
N TRP A 42 7.52 -4.50 0.81
CA TRP A 42 6.68 -3.47 1.40
C TRP A 42 7.52 -2.29 1.91
N LEU A 43 6.98 -1.07 1.78
CA LEU A 43 7.50 0.15 2.40
C LEU A 43 6.53 0.60 3.51
N PRO A 44 6.90 0.48 4.79
CA PRO A 44 6.02 0.90 5.88
C PRO A 44 6.01 2.44 6.01
N LEU A 45 4.83 3.03 6.00
CA LEU A 45 4.63 4.45 6.26
C LEU A 45 4.02 4.63 7.65
N ASP A 46 4.77 5.26 8.55
CA ASP A 46 4.26 5.64 9.86
C ASP A 46 3.39 6.89 9.74
N THR A 47 2.08 6.72 9.89
CA THR A 47 1.12 7.81 9.80
C THR A 47 1.23 8.82 10.94
N GLY A 48 2.06 8.58 11.95
CA GLY A 48 2.47 9.58 12.94
C GLY A 48 3.46 10.63 12.40
N TYR A 49 4.08 10.38 11.24
CA TYR A 49 4.96 11.36 10.60
C TYR A 49 4.17 12.49 9.91
N PRO A 50 4.77 13.70 9.81
CA PRO A 50 4.20 14.79 9.04
C PRO A 50 4.14 14.46 7.54
N ASP A 51 3.22 15.09 6.83
CA ASP A 51 2.93 14.79 5.41
C ASP A 51 4.14 14.98 4.51
N ASP A 52 4.96 16.02 4.72
CA ASP A 52 6.19 16.26 3.95
C ASP A 52 7.18 15.09 4.06
N ARG A 53 7.27 14.47 5.24
CA ARG A 53 8.16 13.31 5.45
C ARG A 53 7.63 12.07 4.74
N LEU A 54 6.32 11.86 4.78
CA LEU A 54 5.68 10.75 4.05
C LEU A 54 5.84 10.92 2.54
N ARG A 55 5.71 12.14 2.04
CA ARG A 55 5.94 12.48 0.64
C ARG A 55 7.38 12.20 0.22
N MET A 56 8.36 12.69 0.98
CA MET A 56 9.76 12.41 0.70
C MET A 56 10.04 10.90 0.61
N MET A 57 9.51 10.10 1.54
CA MET A 57 9.66 8.64 1.48
C MET A 57 9.05 8.02 0.22
N LEU A 58 7.91 8.52 -0.22
CA LEU A 58 7.23 8.06 -1.43
C LEU A 58 7.95 8.50 -2.72
N GLU A 59 8.48 9.72 -2.74
CA GLU A 59 9.29 10.25 -3.84
C GLU A 59 10.61 9.48 -3.99
N ASP A 60 11.28 9.17 -2.88
CA ASP A 60 12.54 8.43 -2.86
C ASP A 60 12.35 6.96 -3.27
N ALA A 61 11.31 6.31 -2.76
CA ALA A 61 11.10 4.87 -2.96
C ALA A 61 10.32 4.53 -4.24
N GLN A 62 9.61 5.51 -4.81
CA GLN A 62 8.77 5.38 -6.02
C GLN A 62 7.94 4.09 -6.03
N PRO A 63 7.13 3.81 -4.99
CA PRO A 63 6.41 2.56 -4.91
C PRO A 63 5.38 2.47 -6.02
N LYS A 64 5.17 1.23 -6.50
CA LYS A 64 4.21 0.94 -7.56
C LYS A 64 2.78 1.27 -7.16
N LEU A 65 2.48 1.10 -5.87
CA LEU A 65 1.14 1.25 -5.31
C LEU A 65 1.21 1.60 -3.81
N LEU A 66 0.25 2.36 -3.32
CA LEU A 66 0.03 2.63 -1.89
C LEU A 66 -1.24 1.93 -1.38
N ILE A 67 -1.08 1.03 -0.41
CA ILE A 67 -2.21 0.48 0.36
C ILE A 67 -2.48 1.39 1.55
N THR A 68 -3.70 1.92 1.66
CA THR A 68 -4.09 2.79 2.76
C THR A 68 -5.57 2.63 3.14
N THR A 69 -6.07 3.44 4.08
CA THR A 69 -7.49 3.51 4.44
C THR A 69 -8.14 4.74 3.82
N GLN A 70 -9.46 4.71 3.62
CA GLN A 70 -10.19 5.86 3.10
C GLN A 70 -9.98 7.13 3.96
N ALA A 71 -9.85 6.96 5.28
CA ALA A 71 -9.61 8.06 6.21
C ALA A 71 -8.23 8.73 6.02
N GLN A 72 -7.25 7.99 5.50
CA GLN A 72 -5.88 8.50 5.32
C GLN A 72 -5.59 8.94 3.88
N LEU A 73 -6.42 8.54 2.90
CA LEU A 73 -6.22 8.86 1.49
C LEU A 73 -6.04 10.37 1.24
N ALA A 74 -6.74 11.23 2.00
CA ALA A 74 -6.64 12.68 1.88
C ALA A 74 -5.21 13.22 2.10
N ARG A 75 -4.35 12.48 2.80
CA ARG A 75 -2.94 12.87 3.05
C ARG A 75 -2.01 12.58 1.86
N PHE A 76 -2.47 11.77 0.91
CA PHE A 76 -1.68 11.31 -0.23
C PHE A 76 -2.24 11.80 -1.56
N HIS A 77 -3.42 12.42 -1.59
CA HIS A 77 -4.14 12.74 -2.83
C HIS A 77 -3.37 13.60 -3.84
N ASP A 78 -2.35 14.33 -3.38
CA ASP A 78 -1.57 15.25 -4.19
C ASP A 78 -0.26 14.65 -4.72
N ILE A 79 -0.04 13.35 -4.54
CA ILE A 79 1.10 12.63 -5.12
C ILE A 79 0.74 12.23 -6.56
N PRO A 80 1.35 12.85 -7.59
CA PRO A 80 0.97 12.63 -8.97
C PRO A 80 1.26 11.20 -9.43
N GLY A 81 0.29 10.57 -10.10
CA GLY A 81 0.48 9.25 -10.73
C GLY A 81 0.54 8.07 -9.75
N MET A 82 0.42 8.29 -8.45
CA MET A 82 0.39 7.23 -7.44
C MET A 82 -0.95 6.48 -7.50
N GLU A 83 -0.88 5.16 -7.61
CA GLU A 83 -2.05 4.30 -7.52
C GLU A 83 -2.34 3.95 -6.06
N TYR A 84 -3.61 3.97 -5.66
CA TYR A 84 -4.05 3.71 -4.29
C TYR A 84 -4.98 2.50 -4.23
N LEU A 85 -4.74 1.64 -3.25
CA LEU A 85 -5.69 0.61 -2.83
C LEU A 85 -6.22 0.97 -1.44
N CYS A 86 -7.42 1.54 -1.40
CA CYS A 86 -8.13 1.74 -0.15
C CYS A 86 -8.66 0.41 0.36
N TYR A 87 -8.19 0.01 1.53
CA TYR A 87 -8.76 -1.12 2.24
C TYR A 87 -10.11 -0.71 2.83
N SER A 88 -11.21 -1.23 2.28
CA SER A 88 -12.56 -0.93 2.75
C SER A 88 -13.17 -2.09 3.57
N GLN A 89 -12.87 -3.35 3.24
CA GLN A 89 -13.33 -4.58 3.93
C GLN A 89 -12.42 -5.78 3.58
N PRO A 90 -12.46 -6.91 4.32
CA PRO A 90 -11.81 -8.13 3.87
C PRO A 90 -12.22 -8.47 2.44
N LEU A 91 -11.24 -8.74 1.56
CA LEU A 91 -11.47 -9.49 0.34
C LEU A 91 -11.87 -10.92 0.77
N THR A 92 -13.12 -11.08 1.19
CA THR A 92 -13.72 -12.40 1.38
C THR A 92 -13.60 -13.12 0.05
N GLY A 93 -12.77 -14.15 0.04
CA GLY A 93 -12.69 -15.07 -1.09
C GLY A 93 -14.06 -15.69 -1.31
N GLN A 94 -14.59 -15.48 -2.50
CA GLN A 94 -15.38 -16.51 -3.18
C GLN A 94 -14.44 -17.19 -4.16
#